data_AF-A0A6H0CEV0-F1
#
_entry.id   AF-A0A6H0CEV0-F1
#
_cell.length_a   1.000
_cell.length_b   1.000
_cell.length_c   1.000
_cell.angle_alpha   90.00
_cell.angle_beta   90.00
_cell.angle_gamma   90.00
#
_symmetry.space_group_name_H-M   'P 1'
#
loop_
_entity.id
_entity.type
_entity.pdbx_description
1 polymer ?
#
loop_
_entity_poly.entity_id
_entity_poly.type
_entity_poly.pdbx_seq_one_letter_code
_entity_poly.pdbx_strand_id
1 'polypeptide(L)'
;MNLVSKWPFEWHIAALGLPAVILRPVSFMENFTGGYVLRDGTPSTGLAPEVPQQIMAVDDVGAVAAPAFSRPAEWVGRKVSPAGDELAPVRTAVAIGKVLGMPLP
;
A
#
# COMPACT_ATOMS: atom_id res chain seq x y z
N MET A 1 3.48 9.82 5.41
CA MET A 1 2.47 8.78 5.73
C MET A 1 1.76 9.18 7.02
N ASN A 2 0.42 9.32 7.03
CA ASN A 2 -0.34 9.76 8.20
C ASN A 2 -1.16 8.60 8.80
N LEU A 3 -0.48 7.73 9.55
CA LEU A 3 -1.10 6.59 10.26
C LEU A 3 -1.73 7.03 11.58
N VAL A 4 -1.07 7.94 12.30
CA VAL A 4 -1.50 8.40 13.63
C VAL A 4 -2.87 9.06 13.57
N SER A 5 -3.19 9.81 12.50
CA SER A 5 -4.53 10.40 12.37
C SER A 5 -5.62 9.38 12.04
N LYS A 6 -5.26 8.19 11.55
CA LYS A 6 -6.24 7.16 11.14
C LYS A 6 -6.63 6.25 12.29
N TRP A 7 -5.71 5.99 13.21
CA TRP A 7 -5.91 5.10 14.36
C TRP A 7 -7.14 5.44 15.23
N PRO A 8 -7.41 6.73 15.57
CA PRO A 8 -8.60 7.08 16.36
C PRO A 8 -9.93 6.70 15.68
N PHE A 9 -10.00 6.71 14.35
CA PHE A 9 -11.21 6.31 13.64
C PHE A 9 -11.51 4.82 13.79
N GLU A 10 -10.49 3.96 13.78
CA GLU A 10 -10.69 2.53 14.02
C GLU A 10 -11.28 2.26 15.41
N TRP A 11 -10.77 2.96 16.43
CA TRP A 11 -11.32 2.88 17.79
C TRP A 11 -12.75 3.40 17.85
N HIS A 12 -13.04 4.52 17.18
CA HIS A 12 -14.37 5.09 17.16
C HIS A 12 -15.39 4.14 16.51
N ILE A 13 -15.04 3.51 15.40
CA ILE A 13 -15.87 2.49 14.73
C ILE A 13 -16.17 1.32 15.67
N ALA A 14 -15.14 0.83 16.39
CA ALA A 14 -15.30 -0.25 17.36
C ALA A 14 -16.18 0.15 18.55
N ALA A 15 -16.02 1.37 19.08
CA ALA A 15 -16.81 1.89 20.19
C ALA A 15 -18.30 2.02 19.85
N LEU A 16 -18.63 2.27 18.58
CA LEU A 16 -20.01 2.32 18.08
C LEU A 16 -20.61 0.92 17.82
N GLY A 17 -19.83 -0.15 17.93
CA GLY A 17 -20.29 -1.51 17.63
C GLY A 17 -20.67 -1.73 16.16
N LEU A 18 -20.13 -0.92 15.25
CA LEU A 18 -20.47 -1.01 13.83
C LEU A 18 -19.86 -2.27 13.22
N PRO A 19 -20.60 -3.03 12.38
CA PRO A 19 -20.03 -4.11 11.61
C PRO A 19 -19.07 -3.53 10.58
N ALA A 20 -17.77 -3.73 10.79
CA ALA A 20 -16.74 -3.14 9.96
C ALA A 20 -15.61 -4.11 9.64
N VAL A 21 -14.96 -3.86 8.51
CA VAL A 21 -13.68 -4.45 8.12
C VAL A 21 -12.69 -3.31 8.00
N ILE A 22 -11.53 -3.46 8.64
CA ILE A 22 -10.48 -2.44 8.60
C ILE A 22 -9.42 -2.88 7.60
N LEU A 23 -9.29 -2.16 6.49
CA LEU A 23 -8.19 -2.34 5.54
C LEU A 23 -7.07 -1.34 5.86
N ARG A 24 -5.85 -1.83 5.98
CA ARG A 24 -4.63 -1.07 6.24
C ARG A 24 -3.63 -1.32 5.11
N PRO A 25 -3.92 -0.84 3.89
CA PRO A 25 -3.03 -1.06 2.77
C PRO A 25 -1.65 -0.48 3.06
N VAL A 26 -0.65 -1.15 2.51
CA VAL A 26 0.76 -0.73 2.55
C VAL A 26 1.01 0.45 1.59
N SER A 27 2.26 0.74 1.23
CA SER A 27 2.56 1.80 0.26
C SER A 27 1.96 1.48 -1.11
N PHE A 28 1.55 2.49 -1.87
CA PHE A 28 1.00 2.29 -3.20
C PHE A 28 2.09 2.29 -4.28
N MET A 29 1.94 1.43 -5.30
CA MET A 29 2.81 1.41 -6.47
C MET A 29 2.73 2.73 -7.26
N GLU A 30 1.58 3.38 -7.24
CA GLU A 30 1.28 4.67 -7.86
C GLU A 30 2.09 5.81 -7.24
N ASN A 31 2.66 5.63 -6.04
CA ASN A 31 3.61 6.61 -5.49
C ASN A 31 4.85 6.74 -6.39
N PHE A 32 5.24 5.69 -7.12
CA PHE A 32 6.36 5.70 -8.06
C PHE A 32 6.07 6.43 -9.37
N THR A 33 4.83 6.88 -9.63
CA THR A 33 4.51 7.74 -10.78
C THR A 33 4.41 9.22 -10.39
N GLY A 34 4.42 9.53 -9.08
CA GLY A 34 4.31 10.90 -8.56
C GLY A 34 5.67 11.57 -8.34
N GLY A 35 5.72 12.90 -8.50
CA GLY A 35 6.94 13.71 -8.30
C GLY A 35 7.47 13.74 -6.85
N TYR A 36 6.79 13.11 -5.90
CA TYR A 36 7.28 12.94 -4.53
C TYR A 36 8.36 11.84 -4.44
N VAL A 37 8.23 10.79 -5.25
CA VAL A 37 9.15 9.64 -5.28
C VAL A 37 10.03 9.67 -6.51
N LEU A 38 9.61 10.26 -7.63
CA LEU A 38 10.49 10.49 -8.77
C LEU A 38 11.13 11.87 -8.71
N ARG A 39 12.41 11.96 -8.35
CA ARG A 39 13.21 13.18 -8.44
C ARG A 39 14.15 13.08 -9.64
N ASP A 40 13.97 13.97 -10.61
CA ASP A 40 14.78 14.01 -11.84
C ASP A 40 14.83 12.66 -12.58
N GLY A 41 13.71 11.93 -12.59
CA GLY A 41 13.62 10.60 -13.21
C GLY A 41 14.20 9.45 -12.37
N THR A 42 14.68 9.73 -11.15
CA THR A 42 15.24 8.72 -10.24
C THR A 42 14.28 8.45 -9.06
N PRO A 43 13.97 7.18 -8.75
CA PRO A 43 13.26 6.81 -7.54
C PRO A 43 14.04 7.25 -6.29
N SER A 44 13.42 8.11 -5.48
CA SER A 44 13.95 8.67 -4.24
C SER A 44 13.09 8.18 -3.08
N THR A 45 13.71 7.49 -2.13
CA THR A 45 13.04 6.93 -0.96
C THR A 45 13.87 7.15 0.30
N GLY A 46 13.19 7.23 1.45
CA GLY A 46 13.84 7.27 2.76
C GLY A 46 14.23 5.88 3.30
N LEU A 47 14.00 4.81 2.52
CA LEU A 47 14.34 3.44 2.89
C LEU A 47 15.78 3.10 2.48
N ALA A 48 16.43 2.24 3.26
CA ALA A 48 17.76 1.76 2.89
C ALA A 48 17.68 0.88 1.62
N PRO A 49 18.72 0.85 0.77
CA PRO A 49 18.65 0.26 -0.58
C PRO A 49 18.17 -1.19 -0.64
N GLU A 50 18.52 -1.98 0.37
CA GLU A 50 18.23 -3.42 0.46
C GLU A 50 17.09 -3.74 1.44
N VAL A 51 16.47 -2.74 2.06
CA VAL A 51 15.36 -2.96 3.00
C VAL A 51 14.06 -3.12 2.20
N PRO A 52 13.42 -4.29 2.23
CA PRO A 52 12.19 -4.50 1.47
C PRO A 52 11.05 -3.60 1.95
N GLN A 53 10.26 -3.13 0.99
CA GLN A 53 9.03 -2.37 1.22
C GLN A 53 7.85 -3.15 0.66
N GLN A 54 6.83 -3.35 1.50
CA GLN A 54 5.54 -3.85 1.03
C GLN A 54 4.82 -2.76 0.22
N ILE A 55 4.40 -3.14 -0.98
CA ILE A 55 3.71 -2.27 -1.93
C ILE A 55 2.44 -2.95 -2.46
N MET A 56 1.48 -2.14 -2.90
CA MET A 56 0.19 -2.60 -3.41
C MET A 56 -0.24 -1.68 -4.57
N ALA A 57 -0.84 -2.22 -5.62
CA ALA A 57 -1.52 -1.39 -6.62
C ALA A 57 -2.84 -0.86 -6.04
N VAL A 58 -3.20 0.39 -6.34
CA VAL A 58 -4.50 0.96 -5.94
C VAL A 58 -5.65 0.16 -6.58
N ASP A 59 -5.47 -0.33 -7.80
CA ASP A 59 -6.46 -1.15 -8.51
C ASP A 59 -6.80 -2.45 -7.74
N ASP A 60 -5.85 -3.02 -7.00
CA ASP A 60 -6.05 -4.24 -6.20
C ASP A 60 -6.81 -3.99 -4.90
N VAL A 61 -6.87 -2.74 -4.41
CA VAL A 61 -7.58 -2.41 -3.16
C VAL A 61 -9.07 -2.74 -3.29
N GLY A 62 -9.66 -2.46 -4.44
CA GLY A 62 -11.06 -2.79 -4.72
C GLY A 62 -11.33 -4.29 -4.68
N ALA A 63 -10.44 -5.08 -5.29
CA ALA A 63 -10.54 -6.54 -5.28
C ALA A 63 -10.42 -7.11 -3.85
N VAL A 64 -9.52 -6.55 -3.02
CA VAL A 64 -9.38 -6.94 -1.60
C VAL A 64 -10.57 -6.50 -0.75
N ALA A 65 -11.19 -5.36 -1.07
CA ALA A 65 -12.36 -4.86 -0.36
C ALA A 65 -13.65 -5.60 -0.71
N ALA A 66 -13.80 -6.10 -1.94
CA ALA A 66 -15.04 -6.70 -2.43
C ALA A 66 -15.59 -7.85 -1.52
N PRO A 67 -14.77 -8.78 -1.02
CA PRO A 67 -15.22 -9.82 -0.09
C PRO A 67 -15.84 -9.31 1.20
N ALA A 68 -15.41 -8.13 1.69
CA ALA A 68 -16.00 -7.53 2.89
C ALA A 68 -17.50 -7.25 2.72
N PHE A 69 -17.92 -6.96 1.49
CA PHE A 69 -19.32 -6.69 1.14
C PHE A 69 -20.08 -7.93 0.69
N SER A 70 -19.45 -8.83 -0.07
CA SER A 70 -20.12 -10.03 -0.59
C SER A 70 -20.18 -11.18 0.41
N ARG A 71 -19.29 -11.22 1.41
CA ARG A 71 -19.18 -12.28 2.44
C ARG A 71 -19.06 -11.69 3.85
N PRO A 72 -20.00 -10.83 4.30
CA PRO A 72 -19.86 -10.08 5.54
C PRO A 72 -19.77 -10.98 6.79
N ALA A 73 -20.47 -12.12 6.80
CA ALA A 73 -20.42 -13.09 7.90
C ALA A 73 -19.02 -13.65 8.15
N GLU A 74 -18.16 -13.68 7.13
CA GLU A 74 -16.79 -14.17 7.25
C GLU A 74 -15.78 -13.04 7.52
N TRP A 75 -16.08 -11.82 7.07
CA TRP A 75 -15.13 -10.72 7.01
C TRP A 75 -15.29 -9.66 8.09
N VAL A 76 -16.51 -9.41 8.58
CA VAL A 76 -16.76 -8.41 9.63
C VAL A 76 -15.91 -8.72 10.86
N GLY A 77 -15.30 -7.68 11.44
CA GLY A 77 -14.38 -7.76 12.58
C GLY A 77 -12.92 -7.97 12.19
N ARG A 78 -12.61 -8.28 10.92
CA ARG A 78 -11.22 -8.44 10.48
C ARG A 78 -10.50 -7.10 10.33
N LYS A 79 -9.20 -7.13 10.61
CA LYS A 79 -8.24 -6.09 10.30
C LYS A 79 -7.20 -6.70 9.36
N VAL A 80 -7.11 -6.19 8.14
CA VAL A 80 -6.28 -6.77 7.06
C VAL A 80 -5.28 -5.71 6.61
N SER A 81 -4.01 -6.10 6.51
CA SER A 81 -2.94 -5.23 5.98
C SER A 81 -2.48 -5.78 4.62
N PRO A 82 -3.23 -5.53 3.54
CA PRO A 82 -2.94 -6.18 2.28
C PRO A 82 -1.70 -5.56 1.60
N ALA A 83 -0.90 -6.43 0.99
CA ALA A 83 0.25 -6.11 0.16
C ALA A 83 0.18 -6.95 -1.12
N GLY A 84 0.56 -6.36 -2.26
CA GLY A 84 0.63 -7.03 -3.55
C GLY A 84 2.03 -7.54 -3.87
N ASP A 85 3.07 -6.85 -3.40
CA ASP A 85 4.47 -7.23 -3.57
C ASP A 85 5.33 -6.71 -2.40
N GLU A 86 6.56 -7.18 -2.30
CA GLU A 86 7.55 -6.74 -1.32
C GLU A 86 8.94 -6.64 -1.97
N LEU A 87 9.36 -5.40 -2.28
CA LEU A 87 10.59 -5.13 -3.03
C LEU A 87 11.49 -4.16 -2.30
N ALA A 88 12.79 -4.44 -2.33
CA ALA A 88 13.81 -3.47 -1.92
C ALA A 88 13.89 -2.32 -2.95
N PRO A 89 14.24 -1.09 -2.53
CA PRO A 89 14.38 0.06 -3.43
C PRO A 89 15.16 -0.21 -4.73
N VAL A 90 16.29 -0.92 -4.63
CA VAL A 90 17.11 -1.29 -5.80
C VAL A 90 16.38 -2.19 -6.78
N ARG A 91 15.51 -3.09 -6.28
CA ARG A 91 14.69 -3.97 -7.13
C ARG A 91 13.54 -3.23 -7.76
N THR A 92 12.96 -2.27 -7.05
CA THR A 92 11.94 -1.36 -7.59
C THR A 92 12.51 -0.52 -8.74
N ALA A 93 13.71 0.05 -8.59
CA ALA A 93 14.38 0.81 -9.65
C ALA A 93 14.63 -0.06 -10.90
N VAL A 94 15.10 -1.30 -10.72
CA VAL A 94 15.26 -2.26 -11.82
C VAL A 94 13.93 -2.57 -12.52
N ALA A 95 12.85 -2.78 -11.76
CA ALA A 95 11.54 -3.08 -12.33
C ALA A 95 11.01 -1.93 -13.18
N ILE A 96 11.09 -0.69 -12.67
CA ILE A 96 10.69 0.51 -13.40
C ILE A 96 11.57 0.70 -14.63
N GLY A 97 12.90 0.62 -14.47
CA GLY A 97 13.85 0.80 -15.56
C GLY A 97 13.66 -0.18 -16.72
N LYS A 98 13.30 -1.43 -16.41
CA LYS A 98 12.95 -2.44 -17.42
C LYS A 98 11.74 -2.03 -18.27
N VAL A 99 10.72 -1.45 -17.66
CA VAL A 99 9.51 -0.98 -18.36
C VAL A 99 9.80 0.29 -19.17
N LEU A 100 10.63 1.19 -18.63
CA LEU A 100 11.02 2.43 -19.32
C LEU A 100 12.09 2.24 -20.40
N GLY A 101 12.75 1.07 -20.45
CA GLY A 101 13.84 0.81 -21.39
C GLY A 101 15.12 1.59 -21.05
N MET A 102 15.29 2.03 -19.81
CA MET A 102 16.48 2.75 -19.34
C MET A 102 16.91 2.31 -17.95
N PRO A 103 18.21 2.28 -17.63
CA PRO A 103 18.67 1.98 -16.28
C PRO A 103 18.27 3.12 -15.33
N LEU A 104 17.83 2.76 -14.13
CA LEU A 104 17.59 3.68 -13.04
C LEU A 104 18.59 3.43 -11.90
N PRO A 105 19.05 4.48 -11.21
CA PRO A 105 19.92 4.37 -10.02
C PRO A 105 19.27 3.58 -8.88
#